data_AF-A0A2S9KHY6-F1
#
_entry.id   AF-A0A2S9KHY6-F1
#
_cell.length_a   1.000
_cell.length_b   1.000
_cell.length_c   1.000
_cell.angle_alpha   90.00
_cell.angle_beta   90.00
_cell.angle_gamma   90.00
#
_symmetry.space_group_name_H-M   'P 1'
#
loop_
_entity.id
_entity.type
_entity.pdbx_description
1 polymer ?
#
loop_
_entity_poly.entity_id
_entity_poly.type
_entity_poly.pdbx_seq_one_letter_code
_entity_poly.pdbx_strand_id
1 'polypeptide(L)'
;MMRGRDQQRWRLPAMWRLAMLLWLAMLPGAGAAEPGRTGTTLRLFFPNQRLNPDQSDCSAVFPVERPLAQGQQATRAQRALQQLLAGPSASERAAGYHSIFSAASADLLRQVRIRGGTAYVDLADFRSRLPGSSSSCGAAEFRSQIERTLQQFKRIKRVRYAIEGDPRRFYDWMDEPCSKSNGYCGWLAGSQR
;
A
#
# COMPACT_ATOMS: atom_id res chain seq x y z
N MET A 1 21.76 -61.56 43.89
CA MET A 1 23.03 -61.30 44.60
C MET A 1 23.46 -59.87 44.23
N MET A 2 23.41 -58.87 45.14
CA MET A 2 24.42 -58.59 46.19
C MET A 2 25.82 -58.44 45.57
N ARG A 3 26.64 -57.41 45.78
CA ARG A 3 26.70 -56.26 46.71
C ARG A 3 28.04 -55.53 46.41
N GLY A 4 28.19 -54.26 46.81
CA GLY A 4 29.50 -53.60 47.07
C GLY A 4 29.79 -52.42 46.14
N ARG A 5 29.55 -51.15 46.50
CA ARG A 5 30.30 -50.25 47.43
C ARG A 5 31.81 -50.18 47.16
N ASP A 6 32.30 -49.02 46.72
CA ASP A 6 33.24 -48.16 47.48
C ASP A 6 33.52 -46.84 46.72
N GLN A 7 33.18 -45.68 47.31
CA GLN A 7 34.06 -44.74 48.03
C GLN A 7 34.97 -43.90 47.12
N GLN A 8 34.67 -42.61 46.96
CA GLN A 8 35.54 -41.50 47.35
C GLN A 8 34.93 -40.14 46.93
N ARG A 9 34.42 -39.37 47.90
CA ARG A 9 35.08 -38.22 48.53
C ARG A 9 35.20 -36.99 47.63
N TRP A 10 34.11 -36.23 47.50
CA TRP A 10 34.18 -34.78 47.28
C TRP A 10 33.31 -34.09 48.34
N ARG A 11 33.99 -33.52 49.34
CA ARG A 11 33.39 -32.66 50.36
C ARG A 11 33.32 -31.26 49.77
N LEU A 12 32.13 -30.69 49.66
CA LEU A 12 31.96 -29.23 49.58
C LEU A 12 30.88 -28.79 50.60
N PRO A 13 31.12 -27.67 51.30
CA PRO A 13 30.47 -27.34 52.56
C PRO A 13 29.07 -26.75 52.42
N ALA A 14 28.37 -26.81 53.55
CA ALA A 14 27.04 -26.27 53.81
C ALA A 14 26.96 -24.75 53.66
N MET A 15 25.76 -24.27 53.32
CA MET A 15 25.14 -22.94 53.53
C MET A 15 24.42 -22.55 52.22
N TRP A 16 23.13 -22.30 52.16
CA TRP A 16 22.14 -22.14 53.21
C TRP A 16 20.76 -22.22 52.53
N ARG A 17 19.82 -22.88 53.22
CA ARG A 17 18.42 -22.96 52.85
C ARG A 17 17.68 -21.82 53.56
N LEU A 18 16.81 -21.14 52.80
CA LEU A 18 15.55 -20.48 53.20
C LEU A 18 15.53 -19.08 53.87
N ALA A 19 14.74 -18.22 53.20
CA ALA A 19 13.64 -17.37 53.71
C ALA A 19 13.86 -15.86 53.97
N MET A 20 12.82 -15.10 53.54
CA MET A 20 12.33 -13.76 53.96
C MET A 20 12.46 -12.65 52.91
N LEU A 21 11.36 -12.25 52.25
CA LEU A 21 10.28 -11.30 52.62
C LEU A 21 10.51 -9.90 52.01
N LEU A 22 9.51 -9.46 51.22
CA LEU A 22 9.15 -8.09 50.86
C LEU A 22 10.28 -7.08 50.53
N TRP A 23 10.47 -6.83 49.23
CA TRP A 23 10.86 -5.51 48.72
C TRP A 23 9.73 -4.98 47.84
N LEU A 24 9.08 -3.91 48.32
CA LEU A 24 8.06 -3.15 47.60
C LEU A 24 8.73 -2.19 46.60
N ALA A 25 8.10 -2.07 45.43
CA ALA A 25 8.08 -0.88 44.57
C ALA A 25 9.41 -0.31 44.04
N MET A 26 9.71 -0.58 42.76
CA MET A 26 10.03 0.40 41.72
C MET A 26 10.27 -0.35 40.40
N LEU A 27 9.19 -0.90 39.83
CA LEU A 27 9.20 -1.21 38.41
C LEU A 27 8.77 0.08 37.70
N PRO A 28 9.63 0.71 36.87
CA PRO A 28 9.18 1.71 35.93
C PRO A 28 8.06 1.06 35.13
N GLY A 29 6.89 1.69 35.14
CA GLY A 29 5.70 1.15 34.49
C GLY A 29 6.07 0.66 33.10
N ALA A 30 6.03 -0.65 32.91
CA ALA A 30 5.92 -1.23 31.60
C ALA A 30 4.61 -0.66 31.07
N GLY A 31 4.71 0.44 30.31
CA GLY A 31 3.61 0.94 29.52
C GLY A 31 3.15 -0.23 28.70
N ALA A 32 2.02 -0.80 29.10
CA ALA A 32 1.27 -1.69 28.24
C ALA A 32 1.21 -0.95 26.90
N ALA A 33 1.75 -1.58 25.85
CA ALA A 33 1.55 -1.08 24.51
C ALA A 33 0.04 -0.93 24.36
N GLU A 34 -0.43 0.32 24.46
CA GLU A 34 -1.83 0.63 24.21
C GLU A 34 -2.12 0.07 22.82
N PRO A 35 -3.20 -0.69 22.60
CA PRO A 35 -3.66 -1.00 21.26
C PRO A 35 -4.05 0.34 20.62
N GLY A 36 -3.03 1.00 20.08
CA GLY A 36 -3.02 2.41 19.76
C GLY A 36 -3.82 2.63 18.50
N ARG A 37 -5.09 3.01 18.70
CA ARG A 37 -6.05 3.48 17.70
C ARG A 37 -6.35 2.44 16.62
N THR A 38 -7.58 1.95 16.61
CA THR A 38 -8.24 1.38 15.42
C THR A 38 -8.40 2.48 14.36
N GLY A 39 -7.28 2.92 13.78
CA GLY A 39 -7.25 3.80 12.64
C GLY A 39 -7.84 3.05 11.45
N THR A 40 -8.76 3.71 10.72
CA THR A 40 -9.21 3.14 9.45
C THR A 40 -8.00 2.97 8.53
N THR A 41 -7.73 1.76 8.07
CA THR A 41 -6.66 1.49 7.11
C THR A 41 -7.18 1.55 5.68
N LEU A 42 -6.27 1.87 4.75
CA LEU A 42 -6.45 1.76 3.31
C LEU A 42 -5.49 0.70 2.79
N ARG A 43 -5.90 -0.03 1.75
CA ARG A 43 -4.99 -0.89 1.00
C ARG A 43 -4.51 -0.15 -0.24
N LEU A 44 -3.20 -0.03 -0.40
CA LEU A 44 -2.59 0.41 -1.65
C LEU A 44 -2.02 -0.82 -2.33
N PHE A 45 -2.08 -0.87 -3.66
CA PHE A 45 -1.64 -2.03 -4.41
C PHE A 45 -0.43 -1.67 -5.25
N PHE A 46 0.67 -2.37 -5.03
CA PHE A 46 1.95 -2.17 -5.71
C PHE A 46 2.47 -3.52 -6.24
N PRO A 47 3.20 -3.55 -7.35
CA PRO A 47 4.01 -4.70 -7.73
C PRO A 47 4.95 -5.15 -6.63
N ASN A 48 5.31 -6.43 -6.62
CA ASN A 48 6.26 -6.97 -5.66
C ASN A 48 7.16 -8.03 -6.32
N GLN A 49 8.47 -7.78 -6.31
CA GLN A 49 9.46 -8.62 -6.98
C GLN A 49 9.72 -9.97 -6.28
N ARG A 50 9.28 -10.14 -5.02
CA ARG A 50 9.38 -11.42 -4.29
C ARG A 50 8.16 -12.29 -4.52
N LEU A 51 6.99 -11.68 -4.73
CA LEU A 51 5.72 -12.36 -4.95
C LEU A 51 5.44 -12.61 -6.45
N ASN A 52 6.11 -11.88 -7.34
CA ASN A 52 6.10 -12.07 -8.79
C ASN A 52 7.55 -12.04 -9.34
N PRO A 53 8.40 -13.01 -8.98
CA PRO A 53 9.84 -12.98 -9.25
C PRO A 53 10.19 -13.03 -10.75
N ASP A 54 9.40 -13.76 -11.53
CA ASP A 54 9.65 -13.92 -12.96
C ASP A 54 9.09 -12.75 -13.79
N GLN A 55 8.37 -11.82 -13.14
CA GLN A 55 7.76 -10.63 -13.75
C GLN A 55 6.90 -10.93 -14.99
N SER A 56 6.37 -12.15 -15.08
CA SER A 56 5.60 -12.64 -16.21
C SER A 56 4.20 -12.03 -16.28
N ASP A 57 3.61 -11.70 -15.12
CA ASP A 57 2.37 -10.95 -15.03
C ASP A 57 2.64 -9.49 -14.61
N CYS A 58 2.72 -8.59 -15.60
CA CYS A 58 2.93 -7.16 -15.37
C CYS A 58 1.72 -6.46 -14.68
N SER A 59 0.59 -7.14 -14.55
CA SER A 59 -0.59 -6.63 -13.83
C SER A 59 -0.66 -7.10 -12.38
N ALA A 60 0.23 -8.00 -11.95
CA ALA A 60 0.24 -8.54 -10.60
C ALA A 60 0.63 -7.46 -9.56
N VAL A 61 -0.33 -7.11 -8.70
CA VAL A 61 -0.15 -6.14 -7.62
C VAL A 61 -0.65 -6.69 -6.30
N PHE A 62 0.04 -6.33 -5.23
CA PHE A 62 -0.18 -6.87 -3.90
C PHE A 62 -0.47 -5.75 -2.91
N PRO A 63 -1.36 -5.97 -1.92
CA PRO A 63 -1.76 -4.93 -1.00
C PRO A 63 -0.64 -4.60 0.00
N VAL A 64 -0.55 -3.32 0.37
CA VAL A 64 0.07 -2.82 1.59
C VAL A 64 -0.97 -2.03 2.37
N GLU A 65 -0.97 -2.15 3.69
CA GLU A 65 -1.88 -1.39 4.55
C GLU A 65 -1.26 -0.07 4.96
N ARG A 66 -1.96 1.03 4.71
CA ARG A 66 -1.57 2.36 5.16
C ARG A 66 -2.64 3.00 6.04
N PRO A 67 -2.25 3.80 7.04
CA PRO A 67 -3.21 4.56 7.81
C PRO A 67 -3.93 5.57 6.92
N LEU A 68 -5.24 5.67 7.07
CA LEU A 68 -6.02 6.76 6.47
C LEU A 68 -5.67 8.06 7.19
N ALA A 69 -4.88 8.91 6.56
CA ALA A 69 -4.59 10.25 7.06
C ALA A 69 -5.89 11.05 7.14
N GLN A 70 -6.32 11.40 8.35
CA GLN A 70 -7.55 12.17 8.59
C GLN A 70 -7.43 13.59 8.01
N GLY A 71 -8.56 14.15 7.59
CA GLY A 71 -8.66 15.49 7.01
C GLY A 71 -10.07 15.74 6.48
N GLN A 72 -10.61 16.95 6.70
CA GLN A 72 -12.05 17.19 6.60
C GLN A 72 -12.62 17.27 5.18
N GLN A 73 -11.80 17.21 4.11
CA GLN A 73 -12.26 17.53 2.75
C GLN A 73 -12.03 16.47 1.68
N ALA A 74 -11.21 15.43 1.93
CA ALA A 74 -10.88 14.43 0.91
C ALA A 74 -11.63 13.12 1.12
N THR A 75 -12.18 12.55 0.06
CA THR A 75 -12.80 11.21 0.11
C THR A 75 -11.74 10.13 0.37
N ARG A 76 -12.14 8.98 0.92
CA ARG A 76 -11.23 7.83 1.12
C ARG A 76 -10.54 7.38 -0.18
N ALA A 77 -11.26 7.43 -1.31
CA ALA A 77 -10.71 7.09 -2.63
C ALA A 77 -9.65 8.10 -3.09
N GLN A 78 -9.92 9.40 -2.92
CA GLN A 78 -8.94 10.44 -3.20
C GLN A 78 -7.68 10.28 -2.34
N ARG A 79 -7.84 9.98 -1.05
CA ARG A 79 -6.70 9.73 -0.16
C ARG A 79 -5.90 8.50 -0.54
N ALA A 80 -6.56 7.42 -0.96
CA ALA A 80 -5.88 6.23 -1.45
C ALA A 80 -5.02 6.55 -2.69
N LEU A 81 -5.55 7.30 -3.66
CA LEU A 81 -4.79 7.72 -4.83
C LEU A 81 -3.61 8.64 -4.48
N GLN A 82 -3.82 9.62 -3.60
CA GLN A 82 -2.74 10.51 -3.16
C GLN A 82 -1.58 9.72 -2.54
N GLN A 83 -1.88 8.72 -1.70
CA GLN A 83 -0.82 7.89 -1.10
C GLN A 83 -0.19 6.92 -2.11
N LEU A 84 -0.98 6.38 -3.05
CA LEU A 84 -0.49 5.50 -4.11
C LEU A 84 0.50 6.23 -5.03
N LEU A 85 0.13 7.44 -5.47
CA LEU A 85 0.93 8.25 -6.40
C LEU A 85 2.22 8.79 -5.77
N ALA A 86 2.33 8.78 -4.44
CA ALA A 86 3.58 9.04 -3.73
C ALA A 86 4.54 7.82 -3.71
N GLY A 87 4.08 6.66 -4.21
CA GLY A 87 4.86 5.44 -4.30
C GLY A 87 5.06 4.69 -2.98
N PRO A 88 5.80 3.56 -3.01
CA PRO A 88 6.07 2.74 -1.84
C PRO A 88 7.07 3.41 -0.88
N SER A 89 6.84 3.20 0.41
CA SER A 89 7.72 3.69 1.49
C SER A 89 9.07 2.95 1.49
N ALA A 90 10.03 3.41 2.29
CA ALA A 90 11.32 2.74 2.41
C ALA A 90 11.19 1.31 2.96
N SER A 91 10.32 1.10 3.94
CA SER A 91 10.07 -0.24 4.51
C SER A 91 9.34 -1.16 3.52
N GLU A 92 8.38 -0.62 2.75
CA GLU A 92 7.68 -1.39 1.71
C GLU A 92 8.66 -1.80 0.58
N ARG A 93 9.57 -0.90 0.17
CA ARG A 93 10.64 -1.24 -0.78
C ARG A 93 11.58 -2.31 -0.24
N ALA A 94 11.97 -2.22 1.03
CA ALA A 94 12.73 -3.27 1.70
C ALA A 94 11.97 -4.61 1.78
N ALA A 95 10.63 -4.59 1.72
CA ALA A 95 9.78 -5.76 1.61
C ALA A 95 9.59 -6.28 0.17
N GLY A 96 10.21 -5.65 -0.83
CA GLY A 96 10.19 -6.05 -2.24
C GLY A 96 9.12 -5.37 -3.09
N TYR A 97 8.37 -4.41 -2.53
CA TYR A 97 7.41 -3.63 -3.31
C TYR A 97 8.13 -2.57 -4.13
N HIS A 98 7.67 -2.34 -5.36
CA HIS A 98 8.14 -1.29 -6.23
C HIS A 98 6.96 -0.65 -6.95
N SER A 99 7.20 0.45 -7.67
CA SER A 99 6.17 1.16 -8.42
C SER A 99 6.84 2.09 -9.41
N ILE A 100 6.17 2.32 -10.55
CA ILE A 100 6.44 3.50 -11.39
C ILE A 100 6.19 4.83 -10.64
N PHE A 101 5.34 4.84 -9.62
CA PHE A 101 5.07 6.03 -8.81
C PHE A 101 6.12 6.19 -7.70
N SER A 102 6.42 7.45 -7.40
CA SER A 102 7.38 7.84 -6.38
C SER A 102 6.99 9.17 -5.74
N ALA A 103 7.81 9.67 -4.82
CA ALA A 103 7.59 11.00 -4.24
C ALA A 103 7.49 12.11 -5.31
N ALA A 104 8.16 11.94 -6.46
CA ALA A 104 8.13 12.88 -7.57
C ALA A 104 6.80 12.89 -8.37
N SER A 105 5.93 11.90 -8.14
CA SER A 105 4.60 11.83 -8.75
C SER A 105 3.46 12.07 -7.75
N ALA A 106 3.77 12.43 -6.50
CA ALA A 106 2.78 12.63 -5.45
C ALA A 106 1.75 13.75 -5.77
N ASP A 107 2.14 14.69 -6.63
CA ASP A 107 1.34 15.82 -7.07
C ASP A 107 0.48 15.52 -8.31
N LEU A 108 0.53 14.31 -8.86
CA LEU A 108 -0.16 13.97 -10.11
C LEU A 108 -1.68 14.02 -10.03
N LEU A 109 -2.28 13.81 -8.87
CA LEU A 109 -3.74 13.79 -8.79
C LEU A 109 -4.31 15.20 -8.84
N ARG A 110 -4.89 15.57 -9.98
CA ARG A 110 -5.71 16.79 -10.10
C ARG A 110 -7.07 16.58 -9.44
N GLN A 111 -7.75 15.50 -9.81
CA GLN A 111 -9.09 15.22 -9.28
C GLN A 111 -9.46 13.74 -9.39
N VAL A 112 -10.33 13.28 -8.49
CA VAL A 112 -11.12 12.06 -8.70
C VAL A 112 -12.60 12.34 -8.46
N ARG A 113 -13.46 11.93 -9.39
CA ARG A 113 -14.93 11.99 -9.25
C ARG A 113 -15.49 10.58 -9.32
N ILE A 114 -16.47 10.26 -8.47
CA ILE A 114 -17.12 8.95 -8.49
C ILE A 114 -18.59 9.16 -8.85
N ARG A 115 -19.02 8.62 -9.99
CA ARG A 115 -20.44 8.64 -10.42
C ARG A 115 -20.81 7.33 -11.11
N GLY A 116 -22.01 6.81 -10.81
CA GLY A 116 -22.52 5.58 -11.45
C GLY A 116 -21.60 4.37 -11.31
N GLY A 117 -20.85 4.28 -10.21
CA GLY A 117 -19.85 3.23 -9.96
C GLY A 117 -18.58 3.32 -10.81
N THR A 118 -18.35 4.43 -11.49
CA THR A 118 -17.12 4.72 -12.23
C THR A 118 -16.33 5.80 -11.49
N ALA A 119 -15.04 5.54 -11.26
CA ALA A 119 -14.09 6.55 -10.81
C ALA A 119 -13.43 7.20 -12.03
N TYR A 120 -13.52 8.52 -12.08
CA TYR A 120 -12.99 9.37 -13.12
C TYR A 120 -11.77 10.08 -12.55
N VAL A 121 -10.59 9.60 -12.93
CA VAL A 121 -9.29 10.04 -12.42
C VAL A 121 -8.70 11.01 -13.42
N ASP A 122 -8.52 12.26 -13.00
CA ASP A 122 -7.85 13.30 -13.77
C ASP A 122 -6.46 13.53 -13.19
N LEU A 123 -5.44 13.39 -14.04
CA LEU A 123 -4.04 13.47 -13.68
C LEU A 123 -3.41 14.69 -14.34
N ALA A 124 -2.43 15.27 -13.65
CA ALA A 124 -1.52 16.21 -14.27
C ALA A 124 -0.70 15.52 -15.37
N ASP A 125 -0.13 16.28 -16.30
CA ASP A 125 0.67 15.68 -17.37
C ASP A 125 1.89 14.96 -16.80
N PHE A 126 1.87 13.64 -16.95
CA PHE A 126 2.88 12.73 -16.42
C PHE A 126 3.76 12.13 -17.52
N ARG A 127 3.47 12.43 -18.80
CA ARG A 127 4.10 11.72 -19.94
C ARG A 127 5.62 11.88 -19.97
N SER A 128 6.14 13.04 -19.56
CA SER A 128 7.58 13.29 -19.42
C SER A 128 8.16 12.82 -18.08
N ARG A 129 7.32 12.58 -17.06
CA ARG A 129 7.73 12.25 -15.69
C ARG A 129 7.73 10.76 -15.39
N LEU A 130 6.90 10.00 -16.08
CA LEU A 130 6.77 8.54 -15.94
C LEU A 130 7.04 7.85 -17.30
N PRO A 131 8.27 7.97 -17.84
CA PRO A 131 8.61 7.33 -19.10
C PRO A 131 8.44 5.80 -19.00
N GLY A 132 7.96 5.17 -20.07
CA GLY A 132 7.72 3.73 -20.12
C GLY A 132 6.34 3.29 -19.62
N SER A 133 5.54 4.18 -19.00
CA SER A 133 4.17 3.88 -18.55
C SER A 133 3.19 3.53 -19.68
N SER A 134 3.55 3.82 -20.94
CA SER A 134 2.77 3.45 -22.15
C SER A 134 3.30 2.19 -22.85
N SER A 135 4.39 1.58 -22.38
CA SER A 135 4.81 0.26 -22.85
C SER A 135 3.78 -0.81 -22.44
N SER A 136 3.75 -1.97 -23.09
CA SER A 136 2.80 -3.04 -22.74
C SER A 136 2.78 -3.35 -21.23
N CYS A 137 3.94 -3.62 -20.63
CA CYS A 137 4.03 -3.89 -19.20
C CYS A 137 3.85 -2.64 -18.34
N GLY A 138 4.42 -1.50 -18.71
CA GLY A 138 4.25 -0.26 -17.94
C GLY A 138 2.79 0.18 -17.88
N ALA A 139 2.03 -0.01 -18.96
CA ALA A 139 0.63 0.34 -19.04
C ALA A 139 -0.26 -0.63 -18.24
N ALA A 140 0.11 -1.91 -18.18
CA ALA A 140 -0.51 -2.89 -17.30
C ALA A 140 -0.24 -2.56 -15.82
N GLU A 141 1.00 -2.23 -15.47
CA GLU A 141 1.42 -1.88 -14.11
C GLU A 141 0.76 -0.58 -13.63
N PHE A 142 0.71 0.44 -14.48
CA PHE A 142 0.06 1.72 -14.20
C PHE A 142 -1.43 1.52 -13.88
N ARG A 143 -2.15 0.78 -14.74
CA ARG A 143 -3.58 0.56 -14.59
C ARG A 143 -3.88 -0.32 -13.38
N SER A 144 -3.16 -1.43 -13.19
CA SER A 144 -3.43 -2.39 -12.11
C SER A 144 -3.30 -1.76 -10.73
N GLN A 145 -2.27 -0.93 -10.51
CA GLN A 145 -2.06 -0.22 -9.25
C GLN A 145 -3.22 0.71 -8.91
N ILE A 146 -3.64 1.55 -9.86
CA ILE A 146 -4.75 2.50 -9.65
C ILE A 146 -6.09 1.77 -9.52
N GLU A 147 -6.37 0.83 -10.42
CA GLU A 147 -7.64 0.10 -10.45
C GLU A 147 -7.84 -0.73 -9.20
N ARG A 148 -6.83 -1.51 -8.78
CA ARG A 148 -6.96 -2.37 -7.61
C ARG A 148 -7.08 -1.55 -6.32
N THR A 149 -6.37 -0.42 -6.25
CA THR A 149 -6.49 0.53 -5.15
C THR A 149 -7.89 1.16 -5.09
N LEU A 150 -8.51 1.53 -6.21
CA LEU A 150 -9.85 2.12 -6.20
C LEU A 150 -10.96 1.07 -6.03
N GLN A 151 -10.81 -0.10 -6.62
CA GLN A 151 -11.82 -1.18 -6.54
C GLN A 151 -11.92 -1.81 -5.15
N GLN A 152 -11.00 -1.52 -4.22
CA GLN A 152 -11.18 -1.85 -2.80
C GLN A 152 -12.49 -1.27 -2.25
N PHE A 153 -12.96 -0.15 -2.80
CA PHE A 153 -14.24 0.45 -2.47
C PHE A 153 -15.34 -0.20 -3.32
N LYS A 154 -16.18 -1.04 -2.72
CA LYS A 154 -17.17 -1.89 -3.41
C LYS A 154 -18.06 -1.16 -4.44
N ARG A 155 -18.30 0.15 -4.27
CA ARG A 155 -19.10 0.97 -5.20
C ARG A 155 -18.37 1.31 -6.49
N ILE A 156 -17.04 1.27 -6.53
CA ILE A 156 -16.23 1.56 -7.71
C ILE A 156 -16.00 0.24 -8.47
N LYS A 157 -16.52 0.19 -9.70
CA LYS A 157 -16.45 -0.97 -10.60
C LYS A 157 -15.59 -0.72 -11.83
N ARG A 158 -15.39 0.56 -12.19
CA ARG A 158 -14.63 0.97 -13.36
C ARG A 158 -13.78 2.18 -13.01
N VAL A 159 -12.65 2.31 -13.69
CA VAL A 159 -11.79 3.50 -13.64
C VAL A 159 -11.66 4.04 -15.05
N ARG A 160 -11.67 5.37 -15.18
CA ARG A 160 -11.42 6.09 -16.42
C ARG A 160 -10.46 7.21 -16.14
N TYR A 161 -9.63 7.53 -17.13
CA TYR A 161 -8.47 8.38 -16.95
C TYR A 161 -8.49 9.58 -17.89
N ALA A 162 -8.00 10.70 -17.41
CA ALA A 162 -7.74 11.89 -18.21
C ALA A 162 -6.38 12.47 -17.86
N ILE A 163 -5.79 13.17 -18.83
CA ILE A 163 -4.62 14.02 -18.60
C ILE A 163 -5.06 15.45 -18.82
N GLU A 164 -4.85 16.27 -17.81
CA GLU A 164 -5.18 17.69 -17.81
C GLU A 164 -6.66 17.98 -18.18
N GLY A 165 -7.59 17.13 -17.75
CA GLY A 165 -9.01 17.23 -18.06
C GLY A 165 -9.42 16.67 -19.43
N ASP A 166 -8.48 16.13 -20.21
CA ASP A 166 -8.73 15.54 -21.52
C ASP A 166 -8.56 13.99 -21.48
N PRO A 167 -9.66 13.22 -21.57
CA PRO A 167 -9.59 11.77 -21.66
C PRO A 167 -8.86 11.30 -22.93
N ARG A 168 -9.03 11.96 -24.08
CA ARG A 168 -8.39 11.53 -25.34
C ARG A 168 -6.87 11.55 -25.20
N ARG A 169 -6.33 12.62 -24.60
CA ARG A 169 -4.89 12.74 -24.32
C ARG A 169 -4.32 11.55 -23.53
N PHE A 170 -5.09 10.99 -22.58
CA PHE A 170 -4.66 9.79 -21.87
C PHE A 170 -4.69 8.55 -22.78
N TYR A 171 -5.81 8.29 -23.44
CA TYR A 171 -6.00 7.05 -24.19
C TYR A 171 -5.13 6.99 -25.45
N ASP A 172 -4.96 8.11 -26.16
CA ASP A 172 -4.04 8.22 -27.29
C ASP A 172 -2.58 7.97 -26.85
N TRP A 173 -2.18 8.49 -25.68
CA TRP A 173 -0.85 8.22 -25.12
C TRP A 173 -0.65 6.74 -24.75
N MET A 174 -1.72 6.07 -24.33
CA MET A 174 -1.71 4.64 -24.01
C MET A 174 -1.94 3.74 -25.23
N ASP A 175 -1.89 4.30 -26.45
CA ASP A 175 -2.16 3.61 -27.72
C ASP A 175 -3.50 2.83 -27.71
N GLU A 176 -4.52 3.41 -27.08
CA GLU A 176 -5.85 2.81 -26.95
C GLU A 176 -6.88 3.69 -27.67
N PRO A 177 -7.66 3.16 -28.63
CA PRO A 177 -8.66 3.96 -29.33
C PRO A 177 -9.83 4.35 -28.41
N CYS A 178 -10.38 5.54 -28.62
CA CYS A 178 -11.63 5.95 -27.98
C CYS A 178 -12.80 5.07 -28.44
N SER A 179 -13.39 4.32 -27.52
CA SER A 179 -14.42 3.32 -27.79
C SER A 179 -15.45 3.23 -26.65
N LYS A 180 -16.41 2.32 -26.73
CA LYS A 180 -17.43 2.16 -25.69
C LYS A 180 -16.85 1.87 -24.30
N SER A 181 -15.72 1.14 -24.20
CA SER A 181 -15.09 0.78 -22.91
C SER A 181 -14.68 2.03 -22.10
N ASN A 182 -14.01 2.98 -22.77
CA ASN A 182 -13.57 4.25 -22.20
C ASN A 182 -14.59 5.39 -22.34
N GLY A 183 -15.82 5.08 -22.80
CA GLY A 183 -16.90 6.05 -22.95
C GLY A 183 -16.65 7.08 -24.04
N TYR A 184 -16.04 6.63 -25.13
CA TYR A 184 -15.68 7.42 -26.30
C TYR A 184 -14.82 8.64 -25.96
N CYS A 185 -14.10 8.58 -24.83
CA CYS A 185 -13.33 9.70 -24.29
C CYS A 185 -14.13 11.00 -24.08
N GLY A 186 -15.48 10.93 -23.97
CA GLY A 186 -16.37 12.09 -23.96
C GLY A 186 -16.88 12.54 -22.58
N TRP A 187 -16.38 11.96 -21.48
CA TRP A 187 -17.01 12.05 -20.17
C TRP A 187 -16.59 13.26 -19.30
N LEU A 188 -15.59 14.05 -19.71
CA LEU A 188 -15.23 15.33 -19.05
C LEU A 188 -15.72 16.57 -19.79
N ALA A 189 -15.88 16.50 -21.12
CA ALA A 189 -16.29 17.64 -21.94
C ALA A 189 -17.71 18.17 -21.63
N GLY A 190 -18.48 17.47 -20.79
CA GLY A 190 -19.83 17.87 -20.37
C GLY A 190 -19.95 18.48 -18.97
N SER A 191 -18.86 18.79 -18.25
CA SER A 191 -18.94 19.32 -16.87
C SER A 191 -18.71 20.85 -16.74
N GLN A 192 -18.76 21.57 -17.85
CA GLN A 192 -18.56 23.03 -17.91
C GLN A 192 -19.82 23.78 -18.44
N ARG A 193 -21.00 23.15 -18.37
CA ARG A 193 -22.28 23.83 -18.63
C ARG A 193 -23.24 23.55 -17.49
#